data_AF-A0A2W2F7H3-F1
#
_entry.id   AF-A0A2W2F7H3-F1
#
_cell.length_a   1.000
_cell.length_b   1.000
_cell.length_c   1.000
_cell.angle_alpha   90.00
_cell.angle_beta   90.00
_cell.angle_gamma   90.00
#
_symmetry.space_group_name_H-M   'P 1'
#
loop_
_entity.id
_entity.type
_entity.pdbx_description
1 polymer ?
#
loop_
_entity_poly.entity_id
_entity_poly.type
_entity_poly.pdbx_seq_one_letter_code
_entity_poly.pdbx_strand_id
1 'polypeptide(L)'
;MVAAVTAPFALLADAVAYLVSAALLSRVRAAEPAREVRQGTLRAQVAEGLTFVAREPVLRRVAAGGALTRLAFGVCAVGYPLYLAVELRVDAALYGLLLSASAVGALGGAALADRLTRRYGVGPTLYGSALLTTALHLPAIATGPGWRLLIFPVASALAGVAATVFNVAQLSYRQRITPERMLGRVNASMRFLMWGATPLGGLAVAE
;
A
#
# COMPACT_ATOMS: atom_id res chain seq x y z
N MET A 1 -20.62 -23.31 8.97
CA MET A 1 -20.03 -23.53 10.31
C MET A 1 -18.51 -23.49 10.33
N VAL A 2 -17.78 -24.08 9.37
CA VAL A 2 -16.30 -24.02 9.33
C VAL A 2 -15.78 -22.56 9.34
N ALA A 3 -16.31 -21.67 8.49
CA ALA A 3 -15.93 -20.25 8.50
C ALA A 3 -16.18 -19.51 9.83
N ALA A 4 -17.22 -19.91 10.58
CA ALA A 4 -17.55 -19.31 11.88
C ALA A 4 -16.62 -19.80 13.01
N VAL A 5 -16.00 -20.98 12.85
CA VAL A 5 -14.98 -21.50 13.76
C VAL A 5 -13.61 -20.94 13.41
N THR A 6 -13.28 -20.77 12.12
CA THR A 6 -11.99 -20.17 11.70
C THR A 6 -11.90 -18.68 12.03
N ALA A 7 -13.02 -17.94 11.98
CA ALA A 7 -13.07 -16.51 12.28
C ALA A 7 -12.55 -16.12 13.69
N PRO A 8 -12.98 -16.74 14.81
CA PRO A 8 -12.46 -16.42 16.14
C PRO A 8 -10.99 -16.80 16.32
N PHE A 9 -10.51 -17.89 15.71
CA PHE A 9 -9.08 -18.23 15.73
C PHE A 9 -8.24 -17.22 14.93
N ALA A 10 -8.73 -16.73 13.79
CA ALA A 10 -8.09 -15.67 13.03
C ALA A 10 -8.00 -14.36 13.82
N LEU A 11 -9.07 -13.99 14.53
CA LEU A 11 -9.09 -12.81 15.41
C LEU A 11 -8.11 -12.93 16.58
N LEU A 12 -8.00 -14.11 17.20
CA LEU A 12 -7.02 -14.37 18.25
C LEU A 12 -5.58 -14.30 17.72
N ALA A 13 -5.32 -14.87 16.56
CA ALA A 13 -4.01 -14.81 15.92
C ALA A 13 -3.60 -13.35 15.61
N ASP A 14 -4.53 -12.54 15.11
CA ASP A 14 -4.32 -11.12 14.84
C ASP A 14 -4.05 -10.34 16.14
N ALA A 15 -4.84 -10.59 17.20
CA ALA A 15 -4.65 -9.98 18.51
C ALA A 15 -3.26 -10.30 19.09
N VAL A 16 -2.81 -11.55 19.00
CA VAL A 16 -1.46 -11.96 19.44
C VAL A 16 -0.39 -11.27 18.60
N ALA A 17 -0.55 -11.19 17.28
CA ALA A 17 0.39 -10.48 16.41
C ALA A 17 0.51 -9.00 16.78
N TYR A 18 -0.61 -8.33 17.09
CA TYR A 18 -0.61 -6.94 17.59
C TYR A 18 0.06 -6.80 18.96
N LEU A 19 -0.14 -7.73 19.88
CA LEU A 19 0.55 -7.72 21.17
C LEU A 19 2.06 -7.88 21.02
N VAL A 20 2.51 -8.77 20.12
CA VAL A 20 3.93 -8.92 19.78
C VAL A 20 4.48 -7.63 19.18
N SER A 21 3.75 -7.01 18.24
CA SER A 21 4.12 -5.73 17.64
C SER A 21 4.25 -4.63 18.70
N ALA A 22 3.29 -4.51 19.62
CA ALA A 22 3.32 -3.56 20.73
C ALA A 22 4.51 -3.79 21.67
N ALA A 23 4.83 -5.05 21.98
CA ALA A 23 5.96 -5.42 22.81
C ALA A 23 7.32 -5.13 22.13
N LEU A 24 7.40 -5.25 20.81
CA LEU A 24 8.59 -4.88 20.05
C LEU A 24 8.75 -3.36 19.98
N LEU A 25 7.66 -2.63 19.71
CA LEU A 25 7.66 -1.17 19.65
C LEU A 25 7.97 -0.52 21.00
N SER A 26 7.50 -1.09 22.11
CA SER A 26 7.80 -0.56 23.47
C SER A 26 9.27 -0.63 23.84
N ARG A 27 10.07 -1.45 23.12
CA ARG A 27 11.52 -1.53 23.28
C ARG A 27 12.28 -0.51 22.42
N VAL A 28 11.62 0.15 21.46
CA VAL A 28 12.24 1.17 20.62
C VAL A 28 12.27 2.49 21.39
N ARG A 29 13.47 2.94 21.77
CA ARG A 29 13.69 4.28 22.32
C ARG A 29 13.88 5.26 21.17
N ALA A 30 12.84 6.02 20.84
CA ALA A 30 12.93 7.13 19.91
C ALA A 30 12.96 8.46 20.68
N ALA A 31 13.91 9.33 20.37
CA ALA A 31 13.90 10.70 20.87
C ALA A 31 12.83 11.48 20.09
N GLU A 32 11.68 11.75 20.71
CA GLU A 32 10.69 12.63 20.11
C GLU A 32 11.19 14.09 20.17
N PRO A 33 11.29 14.80 19.04
CA PRO A 33 11.64 16.22 19.05
C PRO A 33 10.59 16.99 19.84
N ALA A 34 11.04 17.98 20.62
CA ALA A 34 10.18 18.75 21.52
C ALA A 34 8.94 19.28 20.76
N ARG A 35 7.75 18.97 21.30
CA ARG A 35 6.47 19.37 20.71
C ARG A 35 6.36 20.90 20.75
N GLU A 36 6.65 21.57 19.65
CA GLU A 36 6.37 23.00 19.52
C GLU A 36 4.87 23.23 19.75
N VAL A 37 4.53 24.08 20.73
CA VAL A 37 3.16 24.53 20.99
C VAL A 37 2.75 25.43 19.82
N ARG A 38 1.91 24.92 18.92
CA ARG A 38 1.63 25.58 17.63
C ARG A 38 0.36 26.41 17.67
N GLN A 39 0.51 27.67 17.30
CA GLN A 39 -0.58 28.64 17.16
C GLN A 39 -1.29 28.48 15.79
N GLY A 40 -2.62 28.58 15.79
CA GLY A 40 -3.45 28.58 14.57
C GLY A 40 -4.56 27.51 14.54
N THR A 41 -5.64 27.78 13.80
CA THR A 41 -6.80 26.88 13.69
C THR A 41 -6.49 25.61 12.90
N LEU A 42 -7.19 24.50 13.21
CA LEU A 42 -7.05 23.23 12.47
C LEU A 42 -7.22 23.40 10.95
N ARG A 43 -8.16 24.27 10.53
CA ARG A 43 -8.38 24.58 9.11
C ARG A 43 -7.16 25.19 8.44
N ALA A 44 -6.49 26.14 9.11
CA ALA A 44 -5.28 26.76 8.59
C ALA A 44 -4.14 25.73 8.43
N GLN A 45 -4.02 24.79 9.37
CA GLN A 45 -3.01 23.72 9.32
C GLN A 45 -3.28 22.72 8.17
N VAL A 46 -4.54 22.39 7.92
CA VAL A 46 -4.94 21.53 6.78
C VAL A 46 -4.69 22.26 5.46
N ALA A 47 -5.06 23.54 5.36
CA ALA A 47 -4.85 24.35 4.16
C ALA A 47 -3.36 24.51 3.83
N GLU A 48 -2.50 24.67 4.83
CA GLU A 48 -1.04 24.74 4.66
C GLU A 48 -0.48 23.43 4.08
N GLY A 49 -0.91 22.27 4.60
CA GLY A 49 -0.52 20.95 4.08
C GLY A 49 -0.99 20.71 2.65
N LEU A 50 -2.24 21.04 2.33
CA LEU A 50 -2.80 20.90 0.98
C LEU A 50 -2.11 21.82 -0.02
N THR A 51 -1.86 23.08 0.36
CA THR A 51 -1.18 24.05 -0.50
C THR A 51 0.25 23.61 -0.79
N PHE A 52 0.96 23.04 0.19
CA PHE A 52 2.30 22.50 -0.02
C PHE A 52 2.29 21.34 -1.05
N VAL A 53 1.37 20.38 -0.89
CA VAL A 53 1.22 19.27 -1.85
C VAL A 53 0.87 19.77 -3.25
N ALA A 54 0.00 20.78 -3.35
CA ALA A 54 -0.43 21.33 -4.64
C ALA A 54 0.68 22.11 -5.36
N ARG A 55 1.58 22.77 -4.61
CA ARG A 55 2.70 23.54 -5.15
C ARG A 55 3.88 22.66 -5.57
N GLU A 56 4.11 21.55 -4.87
CA GLU A 56 5.24 20.67 -5.17
C GLU A 56 4.90 19.68 -6.30
N PRO A 57 5.46 19.84 -7.52
CA PRO A 57 5.02 19.11 -8.70
C PRO A 57 5.17 17.59 -8.59
N VAL A 58 6.20 17.09 -7.89
CA VAL A 58 6.38 15.64 -7.70
C VAL A 58 5.36 15.09 -6.71
N LEU A 59 5.07 15.80 -5.62
CA LEU A 59 4.05 15.38 -4.65
C LEU A 59 2.65 15.36 -5.29
N ARG A 60 2.33 16.34 -6.12
CA ARG A 60 1.08 16.38 -6.87
C ARG A 60 0.93 15.19 -7.82
N ARG A 61 1.98 14.85 -8.58
CA ARG A 61 1.97 13.68 -9.48
C ARG A 61 1.85 12.37 -8.71
N VAL A 62 2.53 12.26 -7.58
CA VAL A 62 2.45 11.11 -6.67
C VAL A 62 1.04 11.00 -6.08
N ALA A 63 0.41 12.11 -5.69
CA ALA A 63 -0.95 12.12 -5.16
C ALA A 63 -1.96 11.67 -6.22
N ALA A 64 -1.87 12.23 -7.43
CA ALA A 64 -2.75 11.87 -8.54
C ALA A 64 -2.56 10.42 -9.00
N GLY A 65 -1.31 9.99 -9.20
CA GLY A 65 -0.99 8.61 -9.56
C GLY A 65 -1.40 7.63 -8.46
N GLY A 66 -1.12 7.95 -7.20
CA GLY A 66 -1.54 7.13 -6.06
C GLY A 66 -3.05 7.01 -5.93
N ALA A 67 -3.79 8.11 -6.14
CA ALA A 67 -5.26 8.11 -6.15
C ALA A 67 -5.81 7.24 -7.30
N LEU A 68 -5.25 7.36 -8.51
CA LEU A 68 -5.64 6.55 -9.67
C LEU A 68 -5.38 5.06 -9.44
N THR A 69 -4.20 4.71 -8.89
CA THR A 69 -3.89 3.32 -8.52
C THR A 69 -4.84 2.79 -7.45
N ARG A 70 -5.18 3.61 -6.44
CA ARG A 70 -6.15 3.22 -5.39
C ARG A 70 -7.54 3.01 -5.95
N LEU A 71 -7.96 3.84 -6.90
CA LEU A 71 -9.22 3.72 -7.61
C LEU A 71 -9.27 2.40 -8.40
N ALA A 72 -8.23 2.11 -9.20
CA ALA A 72 -8.12 0.84 -9.93
C ALA A 72 -8.05 -0.38 -8.99
N PHE A 73 -7.35 -0.27 -7.87
CA PHE A 73 -7.26 -1.34 -6.88
C PHE A 73 -8.60 -1.62 -6.21
N GLY A 74 -9.45 -0.60 -6.00
CA GLY A 74 -10.82 -0.79 -5.49
C GLY A 74 -11.67 -1.72 -6.36
N VAL A 75 -11.54 -1.61 -7.68
CA VAL A 75 -12.20 -2.50 -8.66
C VAL A 75 -11.67 -3.93 -8.55
N CYS A 76 -10.34 -4.08 -8.51
CA CYS A 76 -9.69 -5.38 -8.41
C CYS A 76 -9.94 -6.08 -7.06
N ALA A 77 -10.01 -5.33 -5.96
CA ALA A 77 -10.19 -5.87 -4.61
C ALA A 77 -11.54 -6.58 -4.43
N VAL A 78 -12.57 -6.19 -5.19
CA VAL A 78 -13.89 -6.83 -5.19
C VAL A 78 -13.98 -7.91 -6.29
N GLY A 79 -13.40 -7.64 -7.47
CA GLY A 79 -13.47 -8.54 -8.62
C GLY A 79 -12.65 -9.82 -8.49
N TYR A 80 -11.43 -9.77 -7.95
CA TYR A 80 -10.55 -10.94 -7.84
C TYR A 80 -11.09 -12.05 -6.92
N PRO A 81 -11.58 -11.75 -5.70
CA PRO A 81 -12.18 -12.77 -4.84
C PRO A 81 -13.41 -13.41 -5.48
N LEU A 82 -14.25 -12.60 -6.13
CA LEU A 82 -15.47 -13.08 -6.79
C LEU A 82 -15.13 -13.98 -8.00
N TYR A 83 -14.20 -13.57 -8.86
CA TYR A 83 -13.76 -14.37 -10.00
C TYR A 83 -13.14 -15.72 -9.58
N LEU A 84 -12.27 -15.71 -8.57
CA LEU A 84 -11.60 -16.93 -8.10
C LEU A 84 -12.56 -17.88 -7.37
N ALA A 85 -13.52 -17.35 -6.61
CA ALA A 85 -14.52 -18.14 -5.90
C ALA A 85 -15.64 -18.66 -6.82
N VAL A 86 -16.12 -17.84 -7.75
CA VAL A 86 -17.29 -18.14 -8.59
C VAL A 86 -16.90 -18.89 -9.86
N GLU A 87 -15.86 -18.43 -10.58
CA GLU A 87 -15.49 -19.04 -11.87
C GLU A 87 -14.50 -20.19 -11.73
N LEU A 88 -13.46 -20.01 -10.92
CA LEU A 88 -12.41 -21.04 -10.76
C LEU A 88 -12.72 -22.04 -9.64
N ARG A 89 -13.79 -21.83 -8.86
CA ARG A 89 -14.20 -22.65 -7.70
C ARG A 89 -13.04 -22.97 -6.76
N VAL A 90 -12.11 -22.02 -6.60
CA VAL A 90 -10.93 -22.19 -5.74
C VAL A 90 -11.39 -22.13 -4.29
N ASP A 91 -10.94 -23.10 -3.49
CA ASP A 91 -11.20 -23.08 -2.05
C ASP A 91 -10.56 -21.86 -1.39
N ALA A 92 -11.24 -21.30 -0.38
CA ALA A 92 -10.83 -20.06 0.27
C ALA A 92 -9.43 -20.17 0.89
N ALA A 93 -9.04 -21.36 1.36
CA ALA A 93 -7.71 -21.64 1.88
C ALA A 93 -6.62 -21.50 0.81
N LEU A 94 -6.86 -22.03 -0.39
CA LEU A 94 -5.91 -21.95 -1.50
C LEU A 94 -5.80 -20.52 -2.03
N TYR A 95 -6.90 -19.77 -2.08
CA TYR A 95 -6.88 -18.35 -2.42
C TYR A 95 -6.03 -17.53 -1.44
N GLY A 96 -6.21 -17.73 -0.12
CA GLY A 96 -5.39 -17.08 0.90
C GLY A 96 -3.90 -17.42 0.78
N LEU A 97 -3.57 -18.67 0.45
CA LEU A 97 -2.19 -19.10 0.23
C LEU A 97 -1.57 -18.43 -1.00
N LEU A 98 -2.32 -18.33 -2.10
CA LEU A 98 -1.89 -17.65 -3.32
C LEU A 98 -1.67 -16.15 -3.06
N LEU A 99 -2.56 -15.51 -2.29
CA LEU A 99 -2.41 -14.12 -1.88
C LEU A 99 -1.18 -13.90 -1.00
N SER A 100 -0.83 -14.87 -0.17
CA SER A 100 0.33 -14.81 0.74
C SER A 100 1.66 -14.67 -0.01
N ALA A 101 1.73 -15.10 -1.27
CA ALA A 101 2.90 -14.87 -2.12
C ALA A 101 3.20 -13.37 -2.28
N SER A 102 2.17 -12.51 -2.33
CA SER A 102 2.35 -11.06 -2.37
C SER A 102 2.99 -10.51 -1.09
N ALA A 103 2.65 -11.08 0.08
CA ALA A 103 3.22 -10.70 1.36
C ALA A 103 4.71 -11.08 1.43
N VAL A 104 5.08 -12.28 0.96
CA VAL A 104 6.49 -12.70 0.83
C VAL A 104 7.25 -11.75 -0.09
N GLY A 105 6.66 -11.40 -1.24
CA GLY A 105 7.22 -10.40 -2.15
C GLY A 105 7.39 -9.03 -1.49
N ALA A 106 6.42 -8.59 -0.70
CA ALA A 106 6.49 -7.33 0.03
C ALA A 106 7.66 -7.29 1.02
N LEU A 107 7.90 -8.37 1.77
CA LEU A 107 9.06 -8.49 2.66
C LEU A 107 10.38 -8.38 1.88
N GLY A 108 10.49 -9.06 0.74
CA GLY A 108 11.65 -8.93 -0.15
C GLY A 108 11.83 -7.51 -0.69
N GLY A 109 10.73 -6.86 -1.09
CA GLY A 109 10.71 -5.48 -1.55
C GLY A 109 11.16 -4.49 -0.48
N ALA A 110 10.75 -4.68 0.78
CA ALA A 110 11.19 -3.83 1.89
C ALA A 110 12.71 -3.89 2.10
N ALA A 111 13.30 -5.09 2.03
CA ALA A 111 14.75 -5.28 2.15
C ALA A 111 15.53 -4.71 0.95
N LEU A 112 14.93 -4.68 -0.24
CA LEU A 112 15.56 -4.16 -1.46
C LEU A 112 15.37 -2.66 -1.65
N ALA A 113 14.34 -2.06 -1.04
CA ALA A 113 13.94 -0.68 -1.29
C ALA A 113 15.07 0.32 -1.01
N ASP A 114 15.77 0.20 0.12
CA ASP A 114 16.89 1.09 0.44
C ASP A 114 18.05 0.92 -0.55
N ARG A 115 18.42 -0.33 -0.87
CA ARG A 115 19.50 -0.62 -1.83
C ARG A 115 19.21 -0.05 -3.21
N LEU A 116 17.98 -0.24 -3.71
CA LEU A 116 17.55 0.29 -5.01
C LEU A 116 17.54 1.83 -4.99
N THR A 117 16.99 2.42 -3.93
CA THR A 117 16.91 3.88 -3.78
C THR A 117 18.30 4.52 -3.68
N ARG A 118 19.26 3.88 -2.99
CA ARG A 118 20.64 4.33 -2.90
C ARG A 118 21.40 4.18 -4.22
N ARG A 119 21.14 3.11 -4.97
CA ARG A 119 21.83 2.82 -6.24
C ARG A 119 21.31 3.65 -7.41
N TYR A 120 19.99 3.78 -7.55
CA TYR A 120 19.34 4.41 -8.72
C TYR A 120 18.74 5.78 -8.42
N GLY A 121 18.74 6.20 -7.15
CA GLY A 121 18.08 7.42 -6.71
C GLY A 121 16.57 7.24 -6.51
N VAL A 122 15.97 8.17 -5.79
CA VAL A 122 14.55 8.11 -5.39
C VAL A 122 13.61 8.21 -6.58
N GLY A 123 13.88 9.14 -7.52
CA GLY A 123 13.03 9.38 -8.69
C GLY A 123 12.91 8.17 -9.63
N PRO A 124 14.02 7.64 -10.19
CA PRO A 124 13.98 6.47 -11.06
C PRO A 124 13.40 5.22 -10.39
N THR A 125 13.72 5.01 -9.10
CA THR A 125 13.13 3.90 -8.32
C THR A 125 11.62 4.04 -8.20
N LEU A 126 11.12 5.25 -7.96
CA LEU A 126 9.69 5.53 -7.87
C LEU A 126 8.95 5.26 -9.19
N TYR A 127 9.44 5.77 -10.32
CA TYR A 127 8.78 5.55 -11.62
C TYR A 127 8.90 4.11 -12.11
N GLY A 128 10.08 3.49 -11.95
CA GLY A 128 10.31 2.10 -12.36
C GLY A 128 9.46 1.11 -11.59
N SER A 129 9.34 1.29 -10.26
CA SER A 129 8.49 0.45 -9.42
C SER A 129 6.99 0.64 -9.72
N ALA A 130 6.55 1.87 -10.01
CA ALA A 130 5.17 2.13 -10.42
C ALA A 130 4.82 1.41 -11.73
N LEU A 131 5.68 1.52 -12.75
CA LEU A 131 5.49 0.85 -14.04
C LEU A 131 5.47 -0.67 -13.88
N LEU A 132 6.42 -1.21 -13.11
CA LEU A 132 6.51 -2.64 -12.84
C LEU A 132 5.28 -3.16 -12.10
N THR A 133 4.77 -2.41 -11.12
CA THR A 133 3.56 -2.79 -10.39
C THR A 133 2.36 -2.90 -11.33
N THR A 134 2.15 -1.92 -12.21
CA THR A 134 1.06 -1.95 -13.20
C THR A 134 1.24 -3.09 -14.20
N ALA A 135 2.46 -3.28 -14.72
CA ALA A 135 2.78 -4.32 -15.69
C ALA A 135 2.57 -5.73 -15.14
N LEU A 136 2.80 -5.95 -13.84
CA LEU A 136 2.65 -7.26 -13.20
C LEU A 136 1.22 -7.60 -12.79
N HIS A 137 0.31 -6.63 -12.72
CA HIS A 137 -1.11 -6.89 -12.51
C HIS A 137 -1.83 -7.40 -13.78
N LEU A 138 -1.30 -7.10 -14.98
CA LEU A 138 -1.84 -7.58 -16.26
C LEU A 138 -1.73 -9.11 -16.44
N PRO A 139 -0.58 -9.76 -16.18
CA PRO A 139 -0.44 -11.22 -16.25
C PRO A 139 -1.32 -11.99 -15.26
N ALA A 140 -1.69 -11.39 -14.12
CA ALA A 140 -2.60 -12.01 -13.16
C ALA A 140 -4.00 -12.25 -13.75
N ILE A 141 -4.37 -11.50 -14.79
CA ILE A 141 -5.63 -11.71 -15.55
C ILE A 141 -5.49 -12.91 -16.51
N ALA A 142 -4.27 -13.25 -16.94
CA ALA A 142 -4.02 -14.37 -17.84
C ALA A 142 -3.95 -15.75 -17.13
N THR A 143 -4.24 -15.78 -15.82
CA THR A 143 -4.29 -17.00 -15.03
C THR A 143 -5.35 -17.95 -15.59
N GLY A 144 -5.03 -19.25 -15.66
CA GLY A 144 -5.93 -20.28 -16.17
C GLY A 144 -5.67 -21.63 -15.52
N PRO A 145 -6.45 -22.67 -15.83
CA PRO A 145 -6.31 -23.99 -15.22
C PRO A 145 -4.97 -24.67 -15.55
N GLY A 146 -4.55 -25.60 -14.68
CA GLY A 146 -3.30 -26.37 -14.82
C GLY A 146 -2.05 -25.58 -14.42
N TRP A 147 -0.97 -25.72 -15.19
CA TRP A 147 0.32 -25.05 -14.91
C TRP A 147 0.21 -23.51 -14.90
N ARG A 148 -0.81 -22.96 -15.57
CA ARG A 148 -1.09 -21.52 -15.61
C ARG A 148 -1.53 -20.94 -14.26
N LEU A 149 -1.94 -21.78 -13.30
CA LEU A 149 -2.22 -21.36 -11.92
C LEU A 149 -0.95 -20.86 -11.21
N LEU A 150 0.24 -21.36 -11.58
CA LEU A 150 1.51 -20.95 -10.99
C LEU A 150 1.94 -19.54 -11.39
N ILE A 151 1.33 -18.97 -12.44
CA ILE A 151 1.58 -17.60 -12.89
C ILE A 151 1.09 -16.60 -11.84
N PHE A 152 -0.04 -16.90 -11.19
CA PHE A 152 -0.65 -16.02 -10.20
C PHE A 152 0.27 -15.73 -8.99
N PRO A 153 0.76 -16.73 -8.21
CA PRO A 153 1.57 -16.44 -7.03
C PRO A 153 2.90 -15.78 -7.39
N VAL A 154 3.50 -16.11 -8.54
CA VAL A 154 4.73 -15.47 -9.00
C VAL A 154 4.48 -14.01 -9.37
N ALA A 155 3.44 -13.72 -10.16
CA ALA A 155 3.06 -12.36 -10.52
C ALA A 155 2.69 -11.54 -9.27
N SER A 156 1.92 -12.14 -8.34
CA SER A 156 1.56 -11.51 -7.06
C SER A 156 2.76 -11.22 -6.18
N ALA A 157 3.74 -12.13 -6.09
CA ALA A 157 4.98 -11.89 -5.35
C ALA A 157 5.78 -10.74 -5.95
N LEU A 158 6.00 -10.74 -7.27
CA LEU A 158 6.71 -9.66 -7.96
C LEU A 158 5.97 -8.33 -7.84
N ALA A 159 4.64 -8.33 -7.93
CA ALA A 159 3.82 -7.14 -7.72
C ALA A 159 3.96 -6.64 -6.27
N GLY A 160 4.02 -7.54 -5.29
CA GLY A 160 4.28 -7.21 -3.88
C GLY A 160 5.64 -6.55 -3.66
N VAL A 161 6.70 -7.05 -4.33
CA VAL A 161 8.04 -6.43 -4.32
C VAL A 161 7.94 -5.00 -4.86
N ALA A 162 7.40 -4.84 -6.08
CA ALA A 162 7.33 -3.55 -6.76
C ALA A 162 6.49 -2.52 -5.98
N ALA A 163 5.32 -2.93 -5.47
CA ALA A 163 4.44 -2.08 -4.69
C ALA A 163 5.08 -1.61 -3.38
N THR A 164 5.89 -2.47 -2.75
CA THR A 164 6.59 -2.13 -1.51
C THR A 164 7.74 -1.16 -1.76
N VAL A 165 8.56 -1.43 -2.79
CA VAL A 165 9.62 -0.50 -3.22
C VAL A 165 9.05 0.87 -3.56
N PHE A 166 7.93 0.92 -4.28
CA PHE A 166 7.21 2.16 -4.59
C PHE A 166 6.79 2.91 -3.31
N ASN A 167 6.16 2.24 -2.35
CA ASN A 167 5.74 2.85 -1.09
C ASN A 167 6.92 3.44 -0.31
N VAL A 168 8.03 2.71 -0.21
CA VAL A 168 9.21 3.17 0.52
C VAL A 168 9.86 4.35 -0.18
N ALA A 169 10.06 4.29 -1.51
CA ALA A 169 10.64 5.39 -2.28
C ALA A 169 9.75 6.65 -2.21
N GLN A 170 8.44 6.47 -2.29
CA GLN A 170 7.45 7.54 -2.19
C GLN A 170 7.47 8.22 -0.82
N LEU A 171 7.49 7.45 0.26
CA LEU A 171 7.57 7.97 1.62
C LEU A 171 8.91 8.67 1.86
N SER A 172 10.02 8.06 1.43
CA SER A 172 11.37 8.63 1.55
C SER A 172 11.50 9.95 0.80
N TYR A 173 10.91 10.05 -0.40
CA TYR A 173 10.87 11.30 -1.17
C TYR A 173 10.16 12.41 -0.38
N ARG A 174 8.97 12.11 0.15
CA ARG A 174 8.18 13.05 0.96
C ARG A 174 8.95 13.52 2.18
N GLN A 175 9.59 12.59 2.89
CA GLN A 175 10.38 12.90 4.07
C GLN A 175 11.54 13.85 3.77
N ARG A 176 12.18 13.70 2.60
CA ARG A 176 13.31 14.55 2.20
C ARG A 176 12.91 15.97 1.78
N ILE A 177 11.79 16.12 1.07
CA ILE A 177 11.39 17.43 0.51
C ILE A 177 10.52 18.25 1.47
N THR A 178 9.87 17.61 2.43
CA THR A 178 8.96 18.28 3.35
C THR A 178 9.72 18.74 4.60
N PRO A 179 9.63 20.02 4.99
CA PRO A 179 10.20 20.49 6.25
C PRO A 179 9.70 19.67 7.44
N GLU A 180 10.56 19.38 8.41
CA GLU A 180 10.24 18.48 9.53
C GLU A 180 8.97 18.90 10.28
N ARG A 181 8.79 20.21 10.51
CA ARG A 181 7.58 20.79 11.10
C ARG A 181 6.29 20.45 10.32
N MET A 182 6.37 20.27 9.00
CA MET A 182 5.21 20.04 8.13
C MET A 182 4.97 18.56 7.80
N LEU A 183 5.89 17.65 8.15
CA LEU A 183 5.82 16.23 7.78
C LEU A 183 4.49 15.58 8.17
N GLY A 184 4.04 15.79 9.41
CA GLY A 184 2.76 15.25 9.88
C GLY A 184 1.55 15.78 9.09
N ARG A 185 1.55 17.07 8.74
CA ARG A 185 0.46 17.72 7.98
C ARG A 185 0.42 17.24 6.54
N VAL A 186 1.56 17.22 5.86
CA VAL A 186 1.68 16.75 4.48
C VAL A 186 1.36 15.26 4.38
N ASN A 187 1.77 14.45 5.35
CA ASN A 187 1.40 13.03 5.40
C ASN A 187 -0.12 12.85 5.56
N ALA A 188 -0.76 13.59 6.47
CA ALA A 188 -2.21 13.55 6.64
C ALA A 188 -2.95 13.98 5.36
N SER A 189 -2.55 15.08 4.73
CA SER A 189 -3.13 15.57 3.47
C SER A 189 -2.94 14.56 2.33
N MET A 190 -1.75 13.97 2.17
CA MET A 190 -1.50 12.93 1.16
C MET A 190 -2.34 11.68 1.41
N ARG A 191 -2.48 11.23 2.67
CA ARG A 191 -3.33 10.08 3.01
C ARG A 191 -4.78 10.37 2.68
N PHE A 192 -5.29 11.56 3.03
CA PHE A 192 -6.64 11.97 2.68
C PHE A 192 -6.87 11.98 1.17
N LEU A 193 -5.97 12.58 0.38
CA LEU A 193 -6.10 12.64 -1.08
C LEU A 193 -6.02 11.27 -1.74
N MET A 194 -5.09 10.41 -1.34
CA MET A 194 -4.92 9.10 -1.98
C MET A 194 -5.96 8.08 -1.52
N TRP A 195 -6.26 8.01 -0.22
CA TRP A 195 -7.17 7.01 0.32
C TRP A 195 -8.63 7.45 0.21
N GLY A 196 -8.93 8.74 0.26
CA GLY A 196 -10.26 9.30 0.03
C GLY A 196 -10.79 9.06 -1.39
N ALA A 197 -9.91 8.82 -2.37
CA ALA A 197 -10.29 8.40 -3.72
C ALA A 197 -10.72 6.92 -3.82
N THR A 198 -10.37 6.09 -2.83
CA THR A 198 -10.72 4.65 -2.80
C THR A 198 -12.23 4.40 -2.80
N PRO A 199 -13.06 5.03 -1.93
CA PRO A 199 -14.51 4.82 -1.95
C PRO A 199 -15.17 5.29 -3.26
N LEU A 200 -14.62 6.30 -3.93
CA LEU A 200 -15.14 6.77 -5.23
C LEU A 200 -14.96 5.71 -6.34
N GLY A 201 -13.87 4.95 -6.30
CA GLY A 201 -13.65 3.84 -7.24
C GLY A 201 -14.63 2.69 -7.07
N GLY A 202 -15.03 2.38 -5.83
CA GLY A 202 -16.04 1.37 -5.56
C GLY A 202 -17.44 1.78 -6.02
N LEU A 203 -17.78 3.08 -5.91
CA LEU A 203 -19.07 3.60 -6.38
C LEU A 203 -19.18 3.64 -7.91
N ALA A 204 -18.08 3.87 -8.63
CA ALA A 204 -18.07 3.84 -10.10
C ALA A 204 -18.32 2.45 -10.71
N VAL A 205 -18.34 1.39 -9.89
CA VAL A 205 -18.64 0.00 -10.28
C VAL A 205 -20.07 -0.41 -9.88
N ALA A 206 -20.78 0.44 -9.12
CA ALA A 206 -22.10 0.12 -8.59
C ALA A 206 -23.27 0.47 -9.55
N GLU A 207 -22.98 0.85 -10.79
CA GLU A 207 -23.95 1.00 -11.89
C GLU A 207 -23.60 0.07 -13.06
#